data_AF-A0A2A4U6I4-F1
#
_entry.id   AF-A0A2A4U6I4-F1
#
_cell.length_a   1.000
_cell.length_b   1.000
_cell.length_c   1.000
_cell.angle_alpha   90.00
_cell.angle_beta   90.00
_cell.angle_gamma   90.00
#
_symmetry.space_group_name_H-M   'P 1'
#
loop_
_entity.id
_entity.type
_entity.pdbx_description
1 polymer ?
#
loop_
_entity_poly.entity_id
_entity_poly.type
_entity_poly.pdbx_seq_one_letter_code
_entity_poly.pdbx_strand_id
1 'polypeptide(L)'
;MQWRAGPVKAYLNQVKRYFGLSLAMCAFIMGVAGVAPLWASEQVVVYSSRKDHLIRPLFEQFEQQTGIEVKYITDKAAPLISRIAVE
;
A
#
# COMPACT_ATOMS: atom_id res chain seq x y z
N MET A 1 -33.91 16.75 -55.10
CA MET A 1 -33.95 17.61 -53.90
C MET A 1 -33.01 17.03 -52.85
N GLN A 2 -31.77 17.53 -52.79
CA GLN A 2 -30.71 17.01 -51.93
C GLN A 2 -30.53 17.95 -50.74
N TRP A 3 -31.28 17.67 -49.67
CA TRP A 3 -31.23 18.43 -48.41
C TRP A 3 -29.86 18.23 -47.74
N ARG A 4 -29.08 19.30 -47.67
CA ARG A 4 -27.75 19.33 -47.04
C ARG A 4 -27.94 19.30 -45.53
N ALA A 5 -27.66 18.16 -44.90
CA ALA A 5 -27.72 18.02 -43.44
C ALA A 5 -26.81 19.08 -42.79
N GLY A 6 -27.42 20.03 -42.07
CA GLY A 6 -26.75 21.25 -41.63
C GLY A 6 -25.75 21.10 -40.47
N PRO A 7 -25.05 22.21 -40.12
CA PRO A 7 -23.97 22.30 -39.12
C PRO A 7 -24.38 21.87 -37.70
N VAL A 8 -25.68 21.75 -37.43
CA VAL A 8 -26.26 21.29 -36.17
C VAL A 8 -25.82 19.87 -35.83
N LYS A 9 -25.71 18.98 -36.83
CA LYS A 9 -25.22 17.60 -36.60
C LYS A 9 -23.75 17.58 -36.20
N ALA A 10 -22.94 18.47 -36.75
CA ALA A 10 -21.53 18.60 -36.39
C ALA A 10 -21.38 19.13 -34.95
N TYR A 11 -22.18 20.12 -34.56
CA TYR A 11 -22.18 20.68 -33.20
C TYR A 11 -22.61 19.65 -32.14
N LEU A 12 -23.67 18.90 -32.40
CA LEU A 12 -24.11 17.81 -31.53
C LEU A 12 -23.04 16.72 -31.36
N ASN A 13 -22.32 16.39 -32.43
CA ASN A 13 -21.25 15.39 -32.37
C ASN A 13 -20.02 15.92 -31.62
N GLN A 14 -19.75 17.21 -31.71
CA GLN A 14 -18.68 17.89 -31.00
C GLN A 14 -18.94 17.94 -29.49
N VAL A 15 -20.17 18.26 -29.05
CA VAL A 15 -20.57 18.21 -27.64
C VAL A 15 -20.48 16.79 -27.07
N LYS A 16 -20.95 15.78 -27.81
CA LYS A 16 -20.81 14.37 -27.41
C LYS A 16 -19.36 13.94 -27.26
N ARG A 17 -18.47 14.43 -28.13
CA ARG A 17 -17.03 14.16 -28.06
C ARG A 17 -16.38 14.77 -26.83
N TYR A 18 -16.70 16.02 -26.49
CA TYR A 18 -16.16 16.67 -25.29
C TYR A 18 -16.67 16.03 -24.00
N PHE A 19 -17.95 15.61 -23.96
CA PHE A 19 -18.48 14.86 -22.83
C PHE A 19 -17.78 13.50 -22.65
N GLY A 20 -17.56 12.76 -23.75
CA GLY A 20 -16.82 11.49 -23.71
C GLY A 20 -15.36 11.67 -23.29
N LEU A 21 -14.71 12.75 -23.73
CA LEU A 21 -13.31 13.03 -23.42
C LEU A 21 -13.12 13.46 -21.96
N SER A 22 -14.06 14.23 -21.41
CA SER A 22 -14.12 14.56 -19.97
C SER A 22 -14.30 13.31 -19.11
N LEU A 23 -15.21 12.42 -19.50
CA LEU A 23 -15.48 11.19 -18.76
C LEU A 23 -14.30 10.20 -18.82
N ALA A 24 -13.62 10.12 -19.96
CA ALA A 24 -12.37 9.36 -20.11
C ALA A 24 -11.22 9.93 -19.28
N MET A 25 -11.11 11.27 -19.16
CA MET A 25 -10.11 11.93 -18.34
C MET A 25 -10.32 11.65 -16.85
N CYS A 26 -11.56 11.71 -16.35
CA CYS A 26 -11.87 11.33 -14.97
C CYS A 26 -11.55 9.86 -14.68
N ALA A 27 -11.82 8.95 -15.62
CA ALA A 27 -11.47 7.54 -15.49
C ALA A 27 -9.95 7.33 -15.44
N PHE A 28 -9.18 8.10 -16.23
CA PHE A 28 -7.71 8.04 -16.21
C PHE A 28 -7.13 8.55 -14.89
N ILE A 29 -7.67 9.64 -14.33
CA ILE A 29 -7.22 10.18 -13.04
C ILE A 29 -7.50 9.18 -11.90
N MET A 30 -8.67 8.53 -11.91
CA MET A 30 -8.98 7.48 -10.93
C MET A 30 -8.08 6.23 -11.07
N GLY A 31 -7.66 5.88 -12.29
CA GLY A 31 -6.74 4.77 -12.53
C GLY A 31 -5.33 4.98 -11.97
N VAL A 32 -4.84 6.21 -11.93
CA VAL A 32 -3.49 6.53 -11.41
C VAL A 32 -3.46 6.68 -9.89
N ALA A 33 -4.57 7.06 -9.26
CA ALA A 33 -4.64 7.28 -7.81
C ALA A 33 -4.70 5.99 -6.96
N GLY A 34 -4.87 4.82 -7.58
CA GLY A 34 -5.09 3.53 -6.88
C GLY A 34 -3.83 2.84 -6.34
N VAL A 35 -2.63 3.37 -6.58
CA VAL A 35 -1.36 2.74 -6.17
C VAL A 35 -0.78 3.44 -4.94
N ALA A 36 -1.57 3.51 -3.86
CA ALA A 36 -0.97 3.82 -2.56
C ALA A 36 -0.13 2.60 -2.15
N PRO A 37 1.15 2.77 -1.76
CA PRO A 37 1.90 1.68 -1.17
C PRO A 37 1.15 1.22 0.09
N LEU A 38 0.66 -0.02 0.07
CA LEU A 38 0.22 -0.71 1.27
C LEU A 38 1.47 -0.90 2.13
N TRP A 39 1.74 0.04 3.04
CA TRP A 39 2.69 -0.18 4.12
C TRP A 39 2.09 -1.27 5.01
N ALA A 40 2.40 -2.52 4.69
CA ALA A 40 2.23 -3.61 5.63
C ALA A 40 2.97 -3.20 6.91
N SER A 41 2.33 -3.35 8.06
CA SER A 41 2.99 -3.19 9.35
C SER A 41 4.06 -4.27 9.42
N GLU A 42 5.27 -3.93 8.98
CA GLU A 42 6.42 -4.80 8.99
C GLU A 42 6.72 -5.07 10.46
N GLN A 43 6.28 -6.24 10.95
CA GLN A 43 6.41 -6.61 12.35
C GLN A 43 7.51 -7.66 12.43
N VAL A 44 8.59 -7.36 13.16
CA VAL A 44 9.74 -8.25 13.30
C VAL A 44 9.68 -8.93 14.67
N VAL A 45 9.72 -10.26 14.69
CA VAL A 45 9.75 -11.05 15.94
C VAL A 45 11.18 -11.53 16.19
N VAL A 46 11.79 -11.08 17.29
CA VAL A 46 13.18 -11.41 17.64
C VAL A 46 13.22 -12.33 18.86
N TYR A 47 13.83 -13.50 18.70
CA TYR A 47 14.08 -14.45 19.77
C TYR A 47 15.53 -14.32 20.26
N SER A 48 15.73 -13.97 21.53
CA SER A 48 17.07 -13.74 22.08
C SER A 48 17.23 -14.34 23.47
N SER A 49 18.38 -14.94 23.74
CA SER A 49 18.76 -15.42 25.08
C SER A 49 19.61 -14.41 25.86
N ARG A 50 19.75 -13.17 25.36
CA ARG A 50 20.50 -12.10 26.00
C ARG A 50 19.65 -11.43 27.08
N LYS A 51 20.28 -10.86 28.11
CA LYS A 51 19.55 -10.16 29.17
C LYS A 51 18.77 -8.98 28.57
N ASP A 52 17.49 -8.88 28.93
CA ASP A 52 16.51 -7.90 28.43
C ASP A 52 17.03 -6.44 28.36
N HIS A 53 17.71 -5.98 29.41
CA HIS A 53 18.28 -4.63 29.48
C HIS A 53 19.37 -4.32 28.43
N LEU A 54 19.97 -5.34 27.80
CA LEU A 54 21.00 -5.15 26.78
C LEU A 54 20.44 -5.07 25.36
N ILE A 55 19.23 -5.59 25.13
CA ILE A 55 18.62 -5.68 23.79
C ILE A 55 17.50 -4.67 23.58
N ARG A 56 16.77 -4.31 24.65
CA ARG A 56 15.73 -3.28 24.60
C ARG A 56 16.20 -1.95 24.00
N PRO A 57 17.32 -1.33 24.43
CA PRO A 57 17.71 -0.04 23.85
C PRO A 57 18.07 -0.12 22.36
N LEU A 58 18.53 -1.29 21.88
CA LEU A 58 18.82 -1.49 20.46
C LEU A 58 17.55 -1.60 19.64
N PHE A 59 16.53 -2.29 20.16
CA PHE A 59 15.23 -2.38 19.51
C PHE A 59 14.54 -1.02 19.49
N GLU A 60 14.51 -0.29 20.60
CA GLU A 60 13.95 1.07 20.64
C GLU A 60 14.62 2.00 19.61
N GLN A 61 15.94 1.94 19.46
CA GLN A 61 16.66 2.71 18.43
C GLN A 61 16.29 2.28 17.01
N PHE A 62 16.13 0.98 16.77
CA PHE A 62 15.73 0.45 15.46
C PHE A 62 14.29 0.83 15.10
N GLU A 63 13.35 0.71 16.05
CA GLU A 63 11.95 1.13 15.89
C GLU A 63 11.86 2.63 15.60
N GLN A 64 12.62 3.46 16.30
CA GLN A 64 12.66 4.91 16.07
C GLN A 64 13.20 5.29 14.69
N GLN A 65 14.16 4.54 14.15
CA GLN A 65 14.77 4.83 12.86
C GLN A 65 13.94 4.34 11.68
N THR A 66 13.26 3.20 11.84
CA THR A 66 12.59 2.51 10.72
C THR A 66 11.08 2.59 10.78
N GLY A 67 10.50 2.86 11.95
CA GLY A 67 9.06 2.79 12.20
C GLY A 67 8.49 1.37 12.23
N ILE A 68 9.37 0.36 12.22
CA ILE A 68 9.03 -1.07 12.24
C ILE A 68 8.87 -1.51 13.68
N GLU A 69 7.74 -2.15 14.04
CA GLU A 69 7.49 -2.66 15.39
C GLU A 69 8.27 -3.95 15.64
N VAL A 70 9.04 -4.01 16.72
CA VAL A 70 9.87 -5.15 17.12
C VAL A 70 9.27 -5.83 18.36
N LYS A 71 8.70 -7.02 18.17
CA LYS A 71 8.31 -7.88 19.30
C LYS A 71 9.47 -8.80 19.65
N TYR A 72 9.89 -8.80 20.91
CA TYR A 72 11.00 -9.65 21.35
C TYR A 72 10.61 -10.53 22.52
N ILE A 73 11.04 -11.79 22.47
CA ILE A 73 10.84 -12.78 23.53
C ILE A 73 12.20 -13.10 24.11
N THR A 74 12.35 -12.83 25.41
CA THR A 74 13.57 -13.06 26.16
C THR A 74 13.32 -14.15 27.20
N ASP A 75 13.71 -15.38 26.90
CA ASP A 75 13.58 -16.52 27.80
C ASP A 75 14.78 -17.49 27.64
N LYS A 76 14.94 -18.45 28.55
CA LYS A 76 15.95 -19.51 28.45
C LYS A 76 15.61 -20.38 27.23
N ALA A 77 16.55 -20.59 26.31
CA ALA A 77 16.38 -21.16 24.95
C ALA A 77 15.62 -22.51 24.79
N ALA A 78 15.29 -23.23 25.86
CA ALA A 78 14.78 -24.61 25.79
C ALA A 78 13.32 -24.79 25.29
N PRO A 79 12.32 -23.94 25.60
CA PRO A 79 10.95 -24.12 25.13
C PRO A 79 10.69 -23.52 23.74
N LEU A 80 11.65 -22.81 23.15
CA LEU A 80 11.53 -22.12 21.86
C LEU A 80 11.67 -23.06 20.66
N ILE A 81 12.61 -24.01 20.71
CA ILE A 81 12.79 -25.01 19.63
C ILE A 81 11.55 -25.92 19.54
N SER A 82 10.94 -26.25 20.67
CA SER A 82 9.74 -27.11 20.71
C SER A 82 8.49 -26.49 20.09
N ARG A 83 8.42 -25.16 19.92
CA ARG A 83 7.31 -24.47 19.23
C ARG A 83 7.55 -24.34 17.72
N ILE A 84 8.81 -24.16 17.29
CA ILE A 84 9.19 -24.05 15.87
C ILE A 84 9.06 -25.40 15.14
N ALA A 85 9.27 -26.54 15.83
CA ALA A 85 9.19 -27.86 15.22
C ALA A 85 7.74 -28.36 14.94
N VAL A 86 6.72 -27.62 15.36
CA VAL A 86 5.30 -28.01 15.25
C VAL A 86 4.53 -27.19 14.20
N GLU A 87 5.13 -26.13 13.67
CA GLU A 87 4.58 -25.32 12.59
C GLU A 87 5.01 -25.84 11.21
#